data_AF-A0A2T5J9M7-F1
#
_entry.id   AF-A0A2T5J9M7-F1
#
_cell.length_a   1.000
_cell.length_b   1.000
_cell.length_c   1.000
_cell.angle_alpha   90.00
_cell.angle_beta   90.00
_cell.angle_gamma   90.00
#
_symmetry.space_group_name_H-M   'P 1'
#
loop_
_entity.id
_entity.type
_entity.pdbx_description
1 polymer ?
#
loop_
_entity_poly.entity_id
_entity_poly.type
_entity_poly.pdbx_seq_one_letter_code
_entity_poly.pdbx_strand_id
1 'polypeptide(L)'
;MMTFMSFILPSKTWVYLITGMSVFASHCRVTPLPSKPVSTDSAITAESSLTTSGAKTTTASTVPLKNMFGINSYEWDFLQNPADPNNRTTIYETNMALIKSFSAVRHYMNWNKLENTEGNYTYDPTNDGSWDYDLIYTRCKQEGITVLADLKNCPRWMLASYPADQQDDENAPLPYGADMSKPASYLAMAKVGFQFAARYGSNAAVDKSLVTVDSRPRWTNDRINVVKIGLNLVKYIECNNEPDRWWKGPQTTQTPEQYAANLSAFYDGDKGKLGKNAGVKTADPNMMVVMGGIATCDPNYVARIIAWCKTNRGTRADGSVDLCFDVVNYHYYSNNGSVITHRTASTGVAPELSDAGTIADSFTKVAYQYHLPVWVTEAGYDINQGSYQKAIPIGTKSALITQADWILRTSLLYMRHHIASVYFYQLFDANPGYAGQYSTSGLAENGQRRPAADYILQTTKLMGTYTYVKTISTNPLVDQYQNGKKTMYVLTVPDQVGRTAAYTLDLGKTTLTANIYNPKVGADAMTKTTKVTLAGKVNVTVTETPMFIESAQ
;
A
#
# COMPACT_ATOMS: atom_id res chain seq x y z
N MET A 1 76.48 39.45 27.47
CA MET A 1 77.75 38.84 27.89
C MET A 1 77.45 37.41 28.34
N MET A 2 77.98 36.45 27.59
CA MET A 2 78.25 35.02 27.88
C MET A 2 77.40 34.18 28.87
N THR A 3 76.82 33.08 28.31
CA THR A 3 77.06 31.63 28.62
C THR A 3 76.92 31.15 30.09
N PHE A 4 76.17 30.09 30.47
CA PHE A 4 76.43 28.65 30.19
C PHE A 4 75.31 27.67 30.66
N MET A 5 75.12 26.60 29.85
CA MET A 5 74.84 25.14 30.08
C MET A 5 73.87 24.61 31.18
N SER A 6 72.83 23.84 30.79
CA SER A 6 72.68 22.34 30.72
C SER A 6 72.09 21.74 32.01
N PHE A 7 71.05 20.87 32.03
CA PHE A 7 70.92 19.52 31.44
C PHE A 7 69.43 19.04 31.31
N ILE A 8 69.11 18.38 30.16
CA ILE A 8 68.30 17.15 29.86
C ILE A 8 67.05 16.81 30.73
N LEU A 9 65.79 16.67 30.25
CA LEU A 9 65.16 15.63 29.38
C LEU A 9 63.73 16.09 28.93
N PRO A 10 63.20 15.73 27.73
CA PRO A 10 61.81 15.96 27.37
C PRO A 10 60.96 14.67 27.39
N SER A 11 59.69 14.76 27.83
CA SER A 11 58.74 13.64 27.75
C SER A 11 57.38 14.05 27.22
N LYS A 12 56.99 13.33 26.16
CA LYS A 12 55.65 12.82 25.81
C LYS A 12 54.64 13.75 25.12
N THR A 13 54.75 13.66 23.79
CA THR A 13 53.71 13.71 22.77
C THR A 13 52.57 12.72 23.06
N TRP A 14 51.34 13.16 22.80
CA TRP A 14 50.12 12.35 22.83
C TRP A 14 49.99 11.51 21.55
N VAL A 15 49.72 10.22 21.71
CA VAL A 15 49.47 9.25 20.63
C VAL A 15 47.96 9.13 20.42
N TYR A 16 47.52 9.31 19.18
CA TYR A 16 46.18 8.98 18.71
C TYR A 16 45.99 7.45 18.71
N LEU A 17 44.96 6.98 19.42
CA LEU A 17 44.50 5.59 19.34
C LEU A 17 43.54 5.45 18.15
N ILE A 18 43.99 4.76 17.11
CA ILE A 18 43.15 4.21 16.05
C ILE A 18 42.58 2.89 16.58
N THR A 19 41.26 2.82 16.75
CA THR A 19 40.56 1.55 16.95
C THR A 19 39.95 1.12 15.62
N GLY A 20 40.50 0.05 15.05
CA GLY A 20 39.97 -0.59 13.85
C GLY A 20 38.74 -1.42 14.20
N MET A 21 37.63 -1.17 13.50
CA MET A 21 36.51 -2.10 13.44
C MET A 21 36.77 -3.14 12.35
N SER A 22 36.82 -4.39 12.77
CA SER A 22 36.95 -5.57 11.92
C SER A 22 35.65 -5.81 11.15
N VAL A 23 35.72 -5.75 9.83
CA VAL A 23 34.64 -6.15 8.92
C VAL A 23 34.68 -7.66 8.78
N PHE A 24 33.74 -8.38 9.39
CA PHE A 24 33.50 -9.80 9.09
C PHE A 24 32.70 -9.90 7.80
N ALA A 25 33.40 -10.17 6.68
CA ALA A 25 32.80 -10.55 5.42
C ALA A 25 32.33 -12.01 5.49
N SER A 26 31.02 -12.23 5.67
CA SER A 26 30.41 -13.56 5.52
C SER A 26 30.26 -13.88 4.03
N HIS A 27 31.25 -14.56 3.47
CA HIS A 27 31.16 -15.22 2.17
C HIS A 27 30.35 -16.53 2.31
N CYS A 28 29.04 -16.49 2.05
CA CYS A 28 28.28 -17.72 1.83
C CYS A 28 28.34 -18.11 0.34
N ARG A 29 29.16 -19.10 0.03
CA ARG A 29 29.11 -19.85 -1.23
C ARG A 29 27.80 -20.64 -1.28
N VAL A 30 26.97 -20.35 -2.27
CA VAL A 30 25.84 -21.21 -2.63
C VAL A 30 26.41 -22.49 -3.25
N THR A 31 26.23 -23.62 -2.56
CA THR A 31 26.38 -24.95 -3.16
C THR A 31 24.98 -25.45 -3.54
N PRO A 32 24.76 -25.97 -4.75
CA PRO A 32 23.47 -26.49 -5.15
C PRO A 32 23.24 -27.85 -4.52
N LEU A 33 22.16 -28.00 -3.74
CA LEU A 33 21.70 -29.30 -3.26
C LEU A 33 20.79 -29.97 -4.31
N PRO A 34 20.82 -31.31 -4.41
CA PRO A 34 20.29 -32.05 -5.55
C PRO A 34 18.77 -32.20 -5.47
N SER A 35 18.10 -31.98 -6.60
CA SER A 35 16.69 -32.29 -6.80
C SER A 35 16.50 -33.80 -6.95
N LYS A 36 15.72 -34.41 -6.04
CA LYS A 36 14.99 -35.64 -6.31
C LYS A 36 13.50 -35.36 -6.21
N PRO A 37 12.69 -35.79 -7.20
CA PRO A 37 11.27 -35.52 -7.23
C PRO A 37 10.54 -36.44 -6.23
N VAL A 38 9.67 -35.86 -5.42
CA VAL A 38 8.67 -36.59 -4.64
C VAL A 38 7.39 -36.63 -5.47
N SER A 39 6.93 -37.83 -5.81
CA SER A 39 5.68 -38.09 -6.50
C SER A 39 4.49 -37.67 -5.65
N THR A 40 3.58 -36.87 -6.19
CA THR A 40 2.28 -36.59 -5.60
C THR A 40 1.19 -37.12 -6.54
N ASP A 41 0.86 -38.40 -6.38
CA ASP A 41 -0.41 -38.96 -6.85
C ASP A 41 -1.45 -38.79 -5.75
N SER A 42 -2.34 -37.81 -5.90
CA SER A 42 -3.75 -37.91 -5.49
C SER A 42 -4.51 -36.70 -6.05
N ALA A 43 -4.95 -36.83 -7.29
CA ALA A 43 -5.94 -35.96 -7.88
C ALA A 43 -7.28 -36.11 -7.13
N ILE A 44 -7.77 -35.02 -6.55
CA ILE A 44 -9.19 -34.86 -6.22
C ILE A 44 -9.75 -33.91 -7.26
N THR A 45 -10.48 -34.48 -8.21
CA THR A 45 -11.27 -33.79 -9.22
C THR A 45 -12.48 -33.12 -8.58
N ALA A 46 -12.54 -31.80 -8.69
CA ALA A 46 -13.78 -31.05 -8.52
C ALA A 46 -14.05 -30.30 -9.83
N GLU A 47 -14.67 -31.00 -10.77
CA GLU A 47 -15.35 -30.35 -11.88
C GLU A 47 -16.57 -29.60 -11.33
N SER A 48 -16.60 -28.28 -11.50
CA SER A 48 -17.88 -27.56 -11.54
C SER A 48 -17.90 -26.71 -12.81
N SER A 49 -18.71 -27.17 -13.74
CA SER A 49 -19.10 -26.49 -14.97
C SER A 49 -19.74 -25.14 -14.67
N LEU A 50 -19.00 -24.05 -14.84
CA LEU A 50 -19.55 -22.69 -14.87
C LEU A 50 -19.96 -22.36 -16.30
N THR A 51 -21.23 -22.59 -16.59
CA THR A 51 -21.90 -22.14 -17.80
C THR A 51 -21.80 -20.62 -17.94
N THR A 52 -21.34 -20.19 -19.10
CA THR A 52 -21.30 -18.80 -19.56
C THR A 52 -22.70 -18.28 -19.85
N SER A 53 -23.27 -17.49 -18.93
CA SER A 53 -24.41 -16.61 -19.23
C SER A 53 -24.00 -15.16 -19.03
N GLY A 54 -24.06 -14.38 -20.12
CA GLY A 54 -23.55 -13.02 -20.20
C GLY A 54 -24.16 -12.06 -19.18
N ALA A 55 -23.29 -11.31 -18.51
CA ALA A 55 -23.67 -10.12 -17.75
C ALA A 55 -23.58 -8.90 -18.68
N LYS A 56 -24.74 -8.39 -19.09
CA LYS A 56 -24.89 -7.14 -19.85
C LYS A 56 -25.61 -6.13 -18.96
N THR A 57 -24.83 -5.26 -18.31
CA THR A 57 -25.02 -3.81 -18.06
C THR A 57 -24.04 -3.41 -16.96
N THR A 58 -22.88 -2.87 -17.36
CA THR A 58 -21.93 -2.24 -16.45
C THR A 58 -22.57 -0.97 -15.89
N THR A 59 -23.05 -1.04 -14.64
CA THR A 59 -23.35 0.16 -13.87
C THR A 59 -22.09 1.01 -13.80
N ALA A 60 -22.19 2.31 -14.06
CA ALA A 60 -21.07 3.24 -13.91
C ALA A 60 -20.43 3.04 -12.53
N SER A 61 -19.09 3.04 -12.48
CA SER A 61 -18.38 2.92 -11.21
C SER A 61 -18.78 4.09 -10.31
N THR A 62 -19.06 3.85 -9.04
CA THR A 62 -19.29 4.95 -8.08
C THR A 62 -18.00 5.44 -7.42
N VAL A 63 -16.86 4.83 -7.77
CA VAL A 63 -15.55 5.12 -7.19
C VAL A 63 -14.94 6.34 -7.87
N PRO A 64 -14.65 7.43 -7.14
CA PRO A 64 -13.96 8.59 -7.71
C PRO A 64 -12.50 8.27 -8.05
N LEU A 65 -11.97 8.83 -9.14
CA LEU A 65 -10.60 8.58 -9.61
C LEU A 65 -9.54 8.89 -8.53
N LYS A 66 -9.77 9.89 -7.67
CA LYS A 66 -8.82 10.22 -6.60
C LYS A 66 -8.52 9.03 -5.69
N ASN A 67 -9.41 8.05 -5.55
CA ASN A 67 -9.17 6.86 -4.74
C ASN A 67 -8.06 5.95 -5.31
N MET A 68 -7.67 6.14 -6.57
CA MET A 68 -6.57 5.39 -7.19
C MET A 68 -5.19 5.98 -6.86
N PHE A 69 -5.14 7.03 -6.02
CA PHE A 69 -3.93 7.82 -5.77
C PHE A 69 -3.54 7.81 -4.28
N GLY A 70 -3.45 6.61 -3.72
CA GLY A 70 -2.83 6.38 -2.41
C GLY A 70 -1.32 6.20 -2.51
N ILE A 71 -0.61 6.41 -1.39
CA ILE A 71 0.84 6.22 -1.29
C ILE A 71 1.19 5.42 -0.03
N ASN A 72 2.11 4.47 -0.13
CA ASN A 72 2.73 3.83 1.03
C ASN A 72 3.72 4.81 1.68
N SER A 73 3.67 4.91 3.00
CA SER A 73 4.46 5.84 3.79
C SER A 73 4.76 5.30 5.17
N TYR A 74 5.73 5.91 5.84
CA TYR A 74 6.15 5.60 7.19
C TYR A 74 6.09 6.84 8.08
N GLU A 75 6.19 6.66 9.39
CA GLU A 75 6.14 7.73 10.39
C GLU A 75 7.20 8.80 10.16
N TRP A 76 8.42 8.37 9.77
CA TRP A 76 9.53 9.27 9.53
C TRP A 76 9.27 10.17 8.33
N ASP A 77 8.44 9.76 7.38
CA ASP A 77 8.06 10.60 6.25
C ASP A 77 7.29 11.84 6.73
N PHE A 78 6.56 11.73 7.84
CA PHE A 78 5.80 12.85 8.41
C PHE A 78 6.58 13.65 9.44
N LEU A 79 7.38 13.00 10.28
CA LEU A 79 7.92 13.62 11.50
C LEU A 79 9.43 13.90 11.44
N GLN A 80 10.19 13.19 10.61
CA GLN A 80 11.65 13.31 10.63
C GLN A 80 12.11 14.53 9.81
N ASN A 81 12.53 15.58 10.50
CA ASN A 81 13.26 16.68 9.90
C ASN A 81 14.76 16.34 9.80
N PRO A 82 15.39 16.31 8.61
CA PRO A 82 16.83 16.04 8.48
C PRO A 82 17.72 17.03 9.24
N ALA A 83 17.27 18.27 9.45
CA ALA A 83 18.01 19.28 10.21
C ALA A 83 17.87 19.12 11.73
N ASP A 84 16.86 18.38 12.20
CA ASP A 84 16.61 18.08 13.60
C ASP A 84 15.95 16.68 13.74
N PRO A 85 16.72 15.60 13.50
CA PRO A 85 16.15 14.26 13.32
C PRO A 85 15.56 13.65 14.60
N ASN A 86 15.81 14.28 15.75
CA ASN A 86 15.32 13.84 17.05
C ASN A 86 14.00 14.53 17.45
N ASN A 87 13.65 15.64 16.80
CA ASN A 87 12.38 16.30 17.03
C ASN A 87 11.27 15.60 16.22
N ARG A 88 10.39 14.91 16.96
CA ARG A 88 9.23 14.16 16.43
C ARG A 88 7.91 14.70 16.98
N THR A 89 7.90 15.93 17.51
CA THR A 89 6.71 16.58 18.09
C THR A 89 6.04 17.55 17.12
N THR A 90 6.58 17.67 15.90
CA THR A 90 6.07 18.56 14.85
C THR A 90 6.06 17.85 13.50
N ILE A 91 5.07 18.17 12.66
CA ILE A 91 5.04 17.71 11.26
C ILE A 91 6.20 18.37 10.50
N TYR A 92 6.94 17.57 9.74
CA TYR A 92 7.93 18.06 8.78
C TYR A 92 7.21 18.51 7.50
N GLU A 93 6.89 19.80 7.45
CA GLU A 93 6.01 20.38 6.41
C GLU A 93 6.55 20.21 4.98
N THR A 94 7.87 20.10 4.77
CA THR A 94 8.43 19.80 3.45
C THR A 94 7.90 18.49 2.89
N ASN A 95 7.89 17.43 3.70
CA ASN A 95 7.35 16.14 3.26
C ASN A 95 5.84 16.13 3.27
N MET A 96 5.19 16.83 4.21
CA MET A 96 3.73 16.98 4.19
C MET A 96 3.25 17.62 2.88
N ALA A 97 3.97 18.60 2.34
CA ALA A 97 3.68 19.20 1.04
C ALA A 97 3.73 18.18 -0.11
N LEU A 98 4.60 17.18 -0.03
CA LEU A 98 4.65 16.06 -0.99
C LEU A 98 3.47 15.11 -0.80
N ILE A 99 3.18 14.73 0.45
CA ILE A 99 2.10 13.81 0.82
C ILE A 99 0.73 14.36 0.38
N LYS A 100 0.54 15.68 0.40
CA LYS A 100 -0.66 16.36 -0.12
C LYS A 100 -0.91 16.19 -1.63
N SER A 101 0.03 15.57 -2.36
CA SER A 101 -0.19 15.15 -3.75
C SER A 101 -1.14 13.95 -3.85
N PHE A 102 -1.27 13.18 -2.78
CA PHE A 102 -2.01 11.93 -2.70
C PHE A 102 -3.32 12.13 -1.94
N SER A 103 -4.31 11.30 -2.22
CA SER A 103 -5.62 11.35 -1.55
C SER A 103 -5.68 10.47 -0.30
N ALA A 104 -4.75 9.52 -0.19
CA ALA A 104 -4.67 8.55 0.88
C ALA A 104 -3.23 8.16 1.17
N VAL A 105 -2.99 7.73 2.40
CA VAL A 105 -1.74 7.14 2.85
C VAL A 105 -2.02 5.75 3.42
N ARG A 106 -1.22 4.78 3.00
CA ARG A 106 -1.07 3.51 3.69
C ARG A 106 0.14 3.64 4.60
N HIS A 107 -0.12 3.67 5.90
CA HIS A 107 0.91 3.79 6.91
C HIS A 107 1.41 2.41 7.30
N TYR A 108 2.65 2.07 6.94
CA TYR A 108 3.30 0.85 7.42
C TYR A 108 3.59 0.96 8.92
N MET A 109 2.72 0.33 9.71
CA MET A 109 2.73 0.45 11.15
C MET A 109 3.21 -0.86 11.77
N ASN A 110 4.49 -0.89 12.13
CA ASN A 110 5.08 -2.04 12.82
C ASN A 110 4.49 -2.17 14.24
N TRP A 111 3.91 -3.33 14.56
CA TRP A 111 3.31 -3.62 15.86
C TRP A 111 4.26 -3.37 17.03
N ASN A 112 5.56 -3.62 16.88
CA ASN A 112 6.57 -3.35 17.92
C ASN A 112 6.59 -1.89 18.40
N LYS A 113 6.15 -0.95 17.55
CA LYS A 113 6.03 0.49 17.91
C LYS A 113 4.83 0.75 18.82
N LEU A 114 3.73 0.02 18.61
CA LEU A 114 2.54 0.12 19.44
C LEU A 114 2.65 -0.64 20.75
N GLU A 115 3.30 -1.81 20.76
CA GLU A 115 3.33 -2.71 21.92
C GLU A 115 4.73 -3.30 22.10
N ASN A 116 5.69 -2.44 22.45
CA ASN A 116 7.09 -2.84 22.64
C ASN A 116 7.27 -3.82 23.82
N THR A 117 6.37 -3.75 24.81
CA THR A 117 6.23 -4.71 25.91
C THR A 117 4.79 -5.21 25.92
N GLU A 118 4.59 -6.51 26.08
CA GLU A 118 3.25 -7.13 26.06
C GLU A 118 2.28 -6.41 27.03
N GLY A 119 1.08 -6.08 26.54
CA GLY A 119 0.02 -5.39 27.27
C GLY A 119 0.23 -3.89 27.49
N ASN A 120 1.36 -3.32 27.06
CA ASN A 120 1.75 -1.92 27.30
C ASN A 120 1.76 -1.15 25.98
N TYR A 121 0.65 -0.45 25.70
CA TYR A 121 0.43 0.23 24.42
C TYR A 121 0.92 1.67 24.40
N THR A 122 1.55 2.08 23.30
CA THR A 122 2.10 3.43 23.08
C THR A 122 1.77 4.00 21.72
N TYR A 123 1.58 5.31 21.65
CA TYR A 123 1.01 6.04 20.52
C TYR A 123 1.62 7.43 20.35
N ASP A 124 1.73 8.15 21.46
CA ASP A 124 2.18 9.54 21.55
C ASP A 124 2.90 9.71 22.90
N PRO A 125 4.24 9.54 22.92
CA PRO A 125 5.07 8.98 21.87
C PRO A 125 5.04 7.45 21.88
N THR A 126 5.36 6.82 20.75
CA THR A 126 5.71 5.38 20.74
C THR A 126 6.99 5.12 21.53
N ASN A 127 7.07 3.98 22.21
CA ASN A 127 8.28 3.58 22.93
C ASN A 127 9.43 3.26 21.97
N ASP A 128 9.13 2.55 20.88
CA ASP A 128 10.08 2.32 19.80
C ASP A 128 9.97 3.45 18.76
N GLY A 129 11.04 4.21 18.61
CA GLY A 129 11.11 5.28 17.61
C GLY A 129 10.43 6.60 17.96
N SER A 130 9.92 6.83 19.19
CA SER A 130 9.46 8.17 19.63
C SER A 130 8.46 8.88 18.72
N TRP A 131 7.66 8.15 17.97
CA TRP A 131 6.76 8.70 16.95
C TRP A 131 5.47 9.21 17.59
N ASP A 132 4.85 10.20 16.97
CA ASP A 132 3.61 10.82 17.44
C ASP A 132 2.48 10.52 16.44
N TYR A 133 1.80 9.40 16.63
CA TYR A 133 0.76 8.94 15.70
C TYR A 133 -0.49 9.82 15.78
N ASP A 134 -0.78 10.39 16.96
CA ASP A 134 -1.87 11.33 17.14
C ASP A 134 -1.67 12.57 16.24
N LEU A 135 -0.46 13.12 16.22
CA LEU A 135 -0.10 14.25 15.37
C LEU A 135 -0.20 13.91 13.89
N ILE A 136 0.35 12.76 13.45
CA ILE A 136 0.30 12.32 12.04
C ILE A 136 -1.15 12.18 11.57
N TYR A 137 -1.98 11.43 12.30
CA TYR A 137 -3.34 11.14 11.86
C TYR A 137 -4.25 12.37 11.98
N THR A 138 -4.01 13.24 12.97
CA THR A 138 -4.67 14.55 13.04
C THR A 138 -4.36 15.39 11.80
N ARG A 139 -3.08 15.46 11.40
CA ARG A 139 -2.66 16.21 10.22
C ARG A 139 -3.28 15.64 8.95
N CYS A 140 -3.28 14.33 8.77
CA CYS A 140 -3.92 13.67 7.63
C CYS A 140 -5.42 14.03 7.54
N LYS A 141 -6.14 13.95 8.66
CA LYS A 141 -7.57 14.30 8.70
C LYS A 141 -7.83 15.76 8.34
N GLN A 142 -7.01 16.70 8.84
CA GLN A 142 -7.11 18.13 8.51
C GLN A 142 -6.95 18.40 7.01
N GLU A 143 -6.08 17.63 6.35
CA GLU A 143 -5.79 17.77 4.92
C GLU A 143 -6.70 16.90 4.03
N GLY A 144 -7.67 16.19 4.63
CA GLY A 144 -8.59 15.32 3.89
C GLY A 144 -7.92 14.07 3.31
N ILE A 145 -6.77 13.67 3.85
CA ILE A 145 -6.01 12.49 3.44
C ILE A 145 -6.54 11.28 4.21
N THR A 146 -7.00 10.26 3.49
CA THR A 146 -7.48 9.02 4.10
C THR A 146 -6.30 8.21 4.63
N VAL A 147 -6.39 7.70 5.86
CA VAL A 147 -5.39 6.79 6.44
C VAL A 147 -5.90 5.35 6.39
N LEU A 148 -5.09 4.48 5.80
CA LEU A 148 -5.09 3.04 6.02
C LEU A 148 -3.89 2.69 6.91
N ALA A 149 -4.14 2.22 8.14
CA ALA A 149 -3.06 1.78 9.01
C ALA A 149 -2.80 0.29 8.81
N ASP A 150 -1.64 -0.08 8.24
CA ASP A 150 -1.23 -1.48 8.08
C ASP A 150 -0.53 -1.97 9.34
N LEU A 151 -1.26 -2.68 10.21
CA LEU A 151 -0.69 -3.28 11.39
C LEU A 151 0.02 -4.58 10.99
N LYS A 152 1.34 -4.50 10.89
CA LYS A 152 2.20 -5.59 10.46
C LYS A 152 3.35 -5.84 11.44
N ASN A 153 4.11 -6.90 11.15
CA ASN A 153 5.24 -7.40 11.93
C ASN A 153 4.88 -7.90 13.34
N CYS A 154 5.76 -8.72 13.89
CA CYS A 154 5.68 -9.21 15.27
C CYS A 154 6.51 -8.32 16.20
N PRO A 155 6.00 -8.02 17.41
CA PRO A 155 6.76 -7.31 18.42
C PRO A 155 7.88 -8.20 18.96
N ARG A 156 8.96 -7.58 19.45
CA ARG A 156 10.17 -8.31 19.90
C ARG A 156 9.89 -9.37 20.97
N TRP A 157 8.98 -9.09 21.90
CA TRP A 157 8.62 -10.05 22.95
C TRP A 157 7.91 -11.30 22.39
N MET A 158 7.16 -11.16 21.30
CA MET A 158 6.54 -12.30 20.62
C MET A 158 7.60 -13.10 19.86
N LEU A 159 8.50 -12.42 19.16
CA LEU A 159 9.63 -13.07 18.47
C LEU A 159 10.53 -13.84 19.44
N ALA A 160 10.72 -13.33 20.66
CA ALA A 160 11.50 -14.02 21.69
C ALA A 160 10.92 -15.40 22.10
N SER A 161 9.66 -15.70 21.76
CA SER A 161 9.11 -17.04 21.94
C SER A 161 9.62 -18.06 20.90
N TYR A 162 10.13 -17.60 19.75
CA TYR A 162 10.63 -18.43 18.67
C TYR A 162 12.09 -18.85 18.88
N PRO A 163 12.50 -20.05 18.41
CA PRO A 163 13.90 -20.41 18.24
C PRO A 163 14.66 -19.34 17.46
N ALA A 164 15.90 -19.05 17.84
CA ALA A 164 16.68 -17.94 17.28
C ALA A 164 16.85 -18.00 15.76
N ASP A 165 16.92 -19.20 15.18
CA ASP A 165 17.03 -19.46 13.74
C ASP A 165 15.68 -19.39 13.00
N GLN A 166 14.58 -19.18 13.72
CA GLN A 166 13.21 -19.03 13.20
C GLN A 166 12.59 -17.67 13.53
N GLN A 167 13.38 -16.75 14.09
CA GLN A 167 12.94 -15.39 14.35
C GLN A 167 12.98 -14.58 13.05
N ASP A 168 11.81 -14.24 12.55
CA ASP A 168 11.60 -13.30 11.46
C ASP A 168 10.52 -12.32 11.91
N ASP A 169 10.75 -11.02 11.76
CA ASP A 169 9.81 -10.00 12.21
C ASP A 169 8.50 -10.01 11.42
N GLU A 170 8.41 -10.77 10.33
CA GLU A 170 7.20 -11.03 9.57
C GLU A 170 6.56 -12.40 9.89
N ASN A 171 6.99 -13.11 10.93
CA ASN A 171 6.28 -14.30 11.42
C ASN A 171 4.77 -14.04 11.58
N ALA A 172 3.95 -15.08 11.46
CA ALA A 172 2.52 -14.99 11.77
C ALA A 172 2.33 -14.45 13.20
N PRO A 173 1.33 -13.58 13.46
CA PRO A 173 1.23 -12.80 14.69
C PRO A 173 0.72 -13.61 15.90
N LEU A 174 1.44 -14.66 16.26
CA LEU A 174 1.18 -15.56 17.39
C LEU A 174 2.50 -16.04 18.04
N PRO A 175 2.46 -16.52 19.29
CA PRO A 175 3.63 -17.14 19.92
C PRO A 175 4.05 -18.45 19.24
N TYR A 176 5.34 -18.78 19.32
CA TYR A 176 5.89 -20.01 18.78
C TYR A 176 5.15 -21.27 19.30
N GLY A 177 4.89 -22.21 18.39
CA GLY A 177 4.19 -23.46 18.69
C GLY A 177 2.68 -23.32 18.84
N ALA A 178 2.12 -22.11 18.81
CA ALA A 178 0.67 -21.93 18.81
C ALA A 178 0.04 -22.37 17.47
N ASP A 179 -1.17 -22.90 17.54
CA ASP A 179 -1.89 -23.44 16.39
C ASP A 179 -2.46 -22.29 15.52
N MET A 180 -1.89 -22.11 14.33
CA MET A 180 -2.30 -21.08 13.38
C MET A 180 -3.75 -21.24 12.87
N SER A 181 -4.37 -22.42 13.05
CA SER A 181 -5.77 -22.64 12.63
C SER A 181 -6.80 -22.15 13.64
N LYS A 182 -6.37 -21.71 14.83
CA LYS A 182 -7.27 -21.31 15.93
C LYS A 182 -7.28 -19.80 16.11
N PRO A 183 -8.45 -19.13 16.04
CA PRO A 183 -8.55 -17.70 16.35
C PRO A 183 -7.97 -17.33 17.73
N ALA A 184 -8.11 -18.21 18.73
CA ALA A 184 -7.57 -18.01 20.06
C ALA A 184 -6.04 -17.84 20.13
N SER A 185 -5.29 -18.38 19.17
CA SER A 185 -3.84 -18.19 19.08
C SER A 185 -3.44 -16.74 18.78
N TYR A 186 -4.37 -15.94 18.23
CA TYR A 186 -4.15 -14.56 17.80
C TYR A 186 -4.69 -13.52 18.81
N LEU A 187 -4.91 -13.91 20.07
CA LEU A 187 -5.47 -13.02 21.09
C LEU A 187 -4.68 -11.71 21.26
N ALA A 188 -3.34 -11.77 21.23
CA ALA A 188 -2.51 -10.58 21.36
C ALA A 188 -2.72 -9.61 20.18
N MET A 189 -2.76 -10.12 18.95
CA MET A 189 -3.05 -9.34 17.74
C MET A 189 -4.44 -8.71 17.81
N ALA A 190 -5.44 -9.46 18.29
CA ALA A 190 -6.79 -8.95 18.49
C ALA A 190 -6.86 -7.84 19.55
N LYS A 191 -6.06 -7.93 20.62
CA LYS A 191 -5.97 -6.90 21.66
C LYS A 191 -5.34 -5.61 21.14
N VAL A 192 -4.21 -5.67 20.43
CA VAL A 192 -3.62 -4.45 19.85
C VAL A 192 -4.57 -3.81 18.81
N GLY A 193 -5.28 -4.63 18.02
CA GLY A 193 -6.33 -4.16 17.11
C GLY A 193 -7.45 -3.41 17.85
N PHE A 194 -7.94 -3.96 18.96
CA PHE A 194 -8.92 -3.31 19.84
C PHE A 194 -8.38 -1.97 20.37
N GLN A 195 -7.16 -1.92 20.91
CA GLN A 195 -6.61 -0.70 21.51
C GLN A 195 -6.41 0.41 20.47
N PHE A 196 -5.90 0.05 19.28
CA PHE A 196 -5.76 0.99 18.18
C PHE A 196 -7.12 1.54 17.74
N ALA A 197 -8.11 0.66 17.54
CA ALA A 197 -9.45 1.05 17.14
C ALA A 197 -10.17 1.89 18.20
N ALA A 198 -10.00 1.56 19.48
CA ALA A 198 -10.55 2.34 20.59
C ALA A 198 -10.01 3.76 20.60
N ARG A 199 -8.71 3.94 20.34
CA ARG A 199 -8.09 5.27 20.28
C ARG A 199 -8.48 6.05 19.03
N TYR A 200 -8.22 5.49 17.85
CA TYR A 200 -8.26 6.22 16.59
C TYR A 200 -9.57 6.10 15.82
N GLY A 201 -10.42 5.13 16.19
CA GLY A 201 -11.76 4.98 15.64
C GLY A 201 -12.69 6.10 16.05
N SER A 202 -13.90 6.05 15.50
CA SER A 202 -15.00 7.00 15.71
C SER A 202 -15.83 6.74 16.97
N ASN A 203 -15.73 5.55 17.57
CA ASN A 203 -16.54 5.20 18.73
C ASN A 203 -16.01 5.85 20.02
N ALA A 204 -16.67 6.91 20.47
CA ALA A 204 -16.35 7.58 21.74
C ALA A 204 -16.90 6.85 22.99
N ALA A 205 -17.70 5.79 22.83
CA ALA A 205 -18.39 5.09 23.90
C ALA A 205 -17.69 3.80 24.37
N VAL A 206 -16.44 3.57 23.94
CA VAL A 206 -15.64 2.43 24.43
C VAL A 206 -15.49 2.53 25.95
N ASP A 207 -15.70 1.42 26.66
CA ASP A 207 -15.47 1.35 28.09
C ASP A 207 -14.00 1.65 28.40
N LYS A 208 -13.76 2.77 29.07
CA LYS A 208 -12.42 3.26 29.42
C LYS A 208 -11.62 2.24 30.24
N SER A 209 -12.27 1.36 31.00
CA SER A 209 -11.58 0.32 31.78
C SER A 209 -10.94 -0.77 30.91
N LEU A 210 -11.34 -0.88 29.64
CA LEU A 210 -10.78 -1.84 28.67
C LEU A 210 -9.61 -1.26 27.88
N VAL A 211 -9.36 0.05 27.98
CA VAL A 211 -8.32 0.75 27.22
C VAL A 211 -7.08 0.94 28.10
N THR A 212 -5.95 0.42 27.66
CA THR A 212 -4.68 0.45 28.40
C THR A 212 -3.62 1.19 27.61
N VAL A 213 -2.71 1.86 28.32
CA VAL A 213 -1.53 2.54 27.75
C VAL A 213 -0.35 2.38 28.69
N ASP A 214 0.87 2.43 28.17
CA ASP A 214 2.07 2.55 28.97
C ASP A 214 2.27 4.00 29.43
N SER A 215 1.84 4.31 30.66
CA SER A 215 1.96 5.65 31.23
C SER A 215 3.33 5.92 31.87
N ARG A 216 4.31 5.02 31.71
CA ARG A 216 5.67 5.23 32.24
C ARG A 216 6.42 6.19 31.31
N PRO A 217 7.14 7.18 31.85
CA PRO A 217 7.99 8.02 31.02
C PRO A 217 9.20 7.21 30.55
N ARG A 218 9.65 7.44 29.30
CA ARG A 218 10.82 6.74 28.74
C ARG A 218 12.13 7.22 29.38
N TRP A 219 12.15 8.47 29.85
CA TRP A 219 13.19 9.08 30.67
C TRP A 219 12.60 10.21 31.55
N THR A 220 13.38 10.72 32.51
CA THR A 220 12.92 11.78 33.43
C THR A 220 12.37 12.99 32.69
N ASN A 221 11.16 13.43 33.06
CA ASN A 221 10.41 14.55 32.47
C ASN A 221 9.94 14.37 31.02
N ASP A 222 9.96 13.15 30.47
CA ASP A 222 9.36 12.88 29.17
C ASP A 222 7.82 12.92 29.22
N ARG A 223 7.18 13.17 28.06
CA ARG A 223 5.74 13.02 27.92
C ARG A 223 5.34 11.55 28.06
N ILE A 224 4.19 11.29 28.68
CA ILE A 224 3.65 9.95 28.90
C ILE A 224 2.45 9.68 28.02
N ASN A 225 2.22 8.41 27.68
CA ASN A 225 0.98 8.04 27.01
C ASN A 225 -0.20 8.18 27.96
N VAL A 226 -1.30 8.69 27.43
CA VAL A 226 -2.58 8.83 28.13
C VAL A 226 -3.69 8.13 27.35
N VAL A 227 -4.68 7.62 28.07
CA VAL A 227 -5.88 7.04 27.47
C VAL A 227 -6.64 8.12 26.70
N LYS A 228 -6.78 7.91 25.38
CA LYS A 228 -7.66 8.67 24.48
C LYS A 228 -8.56 7.67 23.76
N ILE A 229 -9.82 8.05 23.52
CA ILE A 229 -10.85 7.17 22.96
C ILE A 229 -11.61 7.96 21.90
N GLY A 230 -11.96 7.31 20.79
CA GLY A 230 -12.89 7.87 19.81
C GLY A 230 -12.39 9.12 19.08
N LEU A 231 -11.08 9.22 18.79
CA LEU A 231 -10.50 10.41 18.14
C LEU A 231 -11.01 10.63 16.71
N ASN A 232 -11.59 9.59 16.10
CA ASN A 232 -12.13 9.58 14.74
C ASN A 232 -11.09 10.00 13.69
N LEU A 233 -9.86 9.51 13.81
CA LEU A 233 -8.74 9.90 12.95
C LEU A 233 -8.43 8.86 11.86
N VAL A 234 -8.73 7.58 12.12
CA VAL A 234 -8.44 6.48 11.20
C VAL A 234 -9.74 5.73 10.94
N LYS A 235 -10.03 5.49 9.65
CA LYS A 235 -11.22 4.73 9.21
C LYS A 235 -10.90 3.29 8.84
N TYR A 236 -9.69 3.01 8.37
CA TYR A 236 -9.30 1.70 7.87
C TYR A 236 -8.06 1.19 8.59
N ILE A 237 -8.11 -0.07 9.00
CA ILE A 237 -6.96 -0.80 9.54
C ILE A 237 -6.81 -2.11 8.77
N GLU A 238 -5.58 -2.43 8.39
CA GLU A 238 -5.23 -3.66 7.70
C GLU A 238 -4.61 -4.67 8.66
N CYS A 239 -5.01 -5.94 8.48
CA CYS A 239 -4.58 -7.04 9.33
C CYS A 239 -3.42 -7.80 8.69
N ASN A 240 -2.19 -7.48 9.08
CA ASN A 240 -0.96 -8.06 8.52
C ASN A 240 -0.73 -7.68 7.05
N ASN A 241 0.45 -8.00 6.53
CA ASN A 241 0.88 -7.71 5.16
C ASN A 241 1.30 -9.01 4.48
N GLU A 242 0.82 -9.35 3.28
CA GLU A 242 1.28 -10.52 2.51
C GLU A 242 1.33 -11.84 3.31
N PRO A 243 0.21 -12.26 3.94
CA PRO A 243 0.17 -13.47 4.75
C PRO A 243 0.47 -14.74 3.94
N ASP A 244 0.37 -14.70 2.61
CA ASP A 244 0.63 -15.82 1.69
C ASP A 244 2.02 -15.78 1.05
N ARG A 245 2.95 -14.96 1.58
CA ARG A 245 4.31 -14.84 1.03
C ARG A 245 5.01 -16.20 0.92
N TRP A 246 5.55 -16.48 -0.27
CA TRP A 246 6.21 -17.75 -0.58
C TRP A 246 7.75 -17.70 -0.52
N TRP A 247 8.33 -16.50 -0.38
CA TRP A 247 9.78 -16.28 -0.42
C TRP A 247 10.47 -16.37 0.95
N LYS A 248 9.71 -16.66 2.01
CA LYS A 248 10.21 -16.80 3.39
C LYS A 248 9.86 -18.18 3.97
N GLY A 249 10.26 -18.41 5.22
CA GLY A 249 10.03 -19.67 5.92
C GLY A 249 8.56 -19.88 6.33
N PRO A 250 8.18 -21.12 6.71
CA PRO A 250 6.80 -21.50 7.03
C PRO A 250 6.19 -20.72 8.20
N GLN A 251 7.02 -20.15 9.09
CA GLN A 251 6.55 -19.33 10.20
C GLN A 251 5.93 -18.00 9.75
N THR A 252 6.25 -17.56 8.53
CA THR A 252 5.82 -16.27 7.95
C THR A 252 4.66 -16.41 6.96
N THR A 253 4.22 -17.64 6.68
CA THR A 253 3.22 -17.94 5.66
C THR A 253 2.01 -18.59 6.30
N GLN A 254 0.82 -18.14 5.90
CA GLN A 254 -0.47 -18.66 6.32
C GLN A 254 -1.22 -19.19 5.10
N THR A 255 -1.79 -20.39 5.24
CA THR A 255 -2.86 -20.85 4.33
C THR A 255 -4.10 -19.96 4.47
N PRO A 256 -5.04 -19.99 3.49
CA PRO A 256 -6.28 -19.23 3.59
C PRO A 256 -7.04 -19.45 4.90
N GLU A 257 -7.13 -20.68 5.38
CA GLU A 257 -7.87 -21.03 6.60
C GLU A 257 -7.15 -20.55 7.87
N GLN A 258 -5.82 -20.63 7.91
CA GLN A 258 -5.02 -20.08 9.00
C GLN A 258 -5.13 -18.55 9.05
N TYR A 259 -5.12 -17.91 7.88
CA TYR A 259 -5.30 -16.47 7.81
C TYR A 259 -6.74 -16.03 8.14
N ALA A 260 -7.74 -16.83 7.78
CA ALA A 260 -9.12 -16.62 8.22
C ALA A 260 -9.27 -16.71 9.76
N ALA A 261 -8.53 -17.61 10.41
CA ALA A 261 -8.49 -17.68 11.87
C ALA A 261 -7.89 -16.42 12.51
N ASN A 262 -6.79 -15.90 11.93
CA ASN A 262 -6.18 -14.63 12.33
C ASN A 262 -7.16 -13.46 12.16
N LEU A 263 -7.77 -13.33 10.97
CA LEU A 263 -8.77 -12.31 10.69
C LEU A 263 -9.98 -12.43 11.62
N SER A 264 -10.48 -13.62 11.93
CA SER A 264 -11.62 -13.79 12.85
C SER A 264 -11.32 -13.22 14.24
N ALA A 265 -10.12 -13.48 14.76
CA ALA A 265 -9.67 -12.91 16.03
C ALA A 265 -9.54 -11.37 15.94
N PHE A 266 -8.86 -10.89 14.89
CA PHE A 266 -8.59 -9.46 14.71
C PHE A 266 -9.85 -8.63 14.44
N TYR A 267 -10.82 -9.18 13.72
CA TYR A 267 -12.03 -8.49 13.30
C TYR A 267 -12.90 -8.11 14.49
N ASP A 268 -13.36 -9.09 15.27
CA ASP A 268 -14.33 -8.89 16.35
C ASP A 268 -14.10 -9.82 17.54
N GLY A 269 -12.87 -10.30 17.72
CA GLY A 269 -12.53 -11.21 18.80
C GLY A 269 -13.17 -12.59 18.62
N ASP A 270 -13.23 -13.09 17.39
CA ASP A 270 -13.92 -14.32 16.99
C ASP A 270 -15.38 -14.33 17.46
N LYS A 271 -16.15 -13.31 17.06
CA LYS A 271 -17.53 -13.07 17.49
C LYS A 271 -17.63 -12.86 19.01
N GLY A 272 -16.65 -12.16 19.58
CA GLY A 272 -16.57 -11.84 21.00
C GLY A 272 -16.09 -12.97 21.93
N LYS A 273 -15.77 -14.16 21.40
CA LYS A 273 -15.26 -15.28 22.22
C LYS A 273 -13.92 -14.98 22.90
N LEU A 274 -13.13 -14.06 22.33
CA LEU A 274 -11.83 -13.66 22.86
C LEU A 274 -11.91 -12.57 23.94
N GLY A 275 -13.11 -12.13 24.31
CA GLY A 275 -13.35 -11.15 25.36
C GLY A 275 -13.64 -9.74 24.85
N LYS A 276 -14.02 -8.85 25.77
CA LYS A 276 -14.52 -7.49 25.46
C LYS A 276 -13.43 -6.51 25.01
N ASN A 277 -12.16 -6.86 25.18
CA ASN A 277 -11.01 -6.04 24.80
C ASN A 277 -10.21 -6.65 23.64
N ALA A 278 -10.86 -7.44 22.80
CA ALA A 278 -10.26 -8.10 21.64
C ALA A 278 -11.12 -7.88 20.39
N GLY A 279 -10.48 -7.47 19.30
CA GLY A 279 -11.10 -7.22 18.00
C GLY A 279 -11.36 -5.75 17.69
N VAL A 280 -11.12 -5.36 16.44
CA VAL A 280 -11.32 -3.99 15.93
C VAL A 280 -12.79 -3.56 16.06
N LYS A 281 -13.72 -4.38 15.59
CA LYS A 281 -15.17 -4.11 15.63
C LYS A 281 -15.74 -4.11 17.04
N THR A 282 -15.08 -4.80 17.97
CA THR A 282 -15.43 -4.77 19.40
C THR A 282 -15.17 -3.37 20.00
N ALA A 283 -14.11 -2.69 19.56
CA ALA A 283 -13.82 -1.31 19.95
C ALA A 283 -14.62 -0.31 19.13
N ASP A 284 -14.61 -0.42 17.79
CA ASP A 284 -15.34 0.47 16.90
C ASP A 284 -16.00 -0.31 15.75
N PRO A 285 -17.34 -0.48 15.77
CA PRO A 285 -18.04 -1.17 14.68
C PRO A 285 -17.95 -0.44 13.33
N ASN A 286 -17.64 0.86 13.33
CA ASN A 286 -17.53 1.67 12.11
C ASN A 286 -16.12 1.67 11.49
N MET A 287 -15.09 1.24 12.23
CA MET A 287 -13.74 1.09 11.67
C MET A 287 -13.73 -0.12 10.73
N MET A 288 -13.20 0.07 9.52
CA MET A 288 -13.19 -0.94 8.47
C MET A 288 -11.91 -1.79 8.56
N VAL A 289 -12.08 -3.11 8.53
CA VAL A 289 -10.97 -4.07 8.51
C VAL A 289 -10.66 -4.47 7.08
N VAL A 290 -9.45 -4.13 6.64
CA VAL A 290 -8.90 -4.53 5.34
C VAL A 290 -8.12 -5.83 5.57
N MET A 291 -8.37 -6.86 4.76
CA MET A 291 -7.48 -8.02 4.79
C MET A 291 -6.09 -7.60 4.32
N GLY A 292 -5.06 -8.27 4.81
CA GLY A 292 -3.69 -8.08 4.37
C GLY A 292 -3.60 -8.30 2.87
N GLY A 293 -2.91 -7.40 2.18
CA GLY A 293 -2.71 -7.53 0.75
C GLY A 293 -1.96 -8.82 0.45
N ILE A 294 -2.61 -9.78 -0.21
CA ILE A 294 -1.97 -11.04 -0.58
C ILE A 294 -1.03 -10.85 -1.78
N ALA A 295 0.10 -11.54 -1.75
CA ALA A 295 1.18 -11.40 -2.72
C ALA A 295 0.97 -12.28 -3.96
N THR A 296 0.51 -13.53 -3.81
CA THR A 296 0.37 -14.49 -4.93
C THR A 296 -0.77 -14.10 -5.88
N CYS A 297 -1.63 -13.15 -5.47
CA CYS A 297 -2.78 -12.66 -6.24
C CYS A 297 -3.74 -13.78 -6.69
N ASP A 298 -3.88 -14.85 -5.90
CA ASP A 298 -4.82 -15.92 -6.20
C ASP A 298 -6.21 -15.59 -5.59
N PRO A 299 -7.25 -15.33 -6.40
CA PRO A 299 -8.60 -15.07 -5.89
C PRO A 299 -9.19 -16.27 -5.13
N ASN A 300 -8.69 -17.50 -5.34
CA ASN A 300 -9.13 -18.67 -4.57
C ASN A 300 -8.71 -18.58 -3.11
N TYR A 301 -7.62 -17.86 -2.79
CA TYR A 301 -7.23 -17.60 -1.42
C TYR A 301 -8.36 -16.86 -0.67
N VAL A 302 -8.94 -15.83 -1.29
CA VAL A 302 -10.09 -15.09 -0.74
C VAL A 302 -11.34 -15.96 -0.68
N ALA A 303 -11.64 -16.71 -1.73
CA ALA A 303 -12.81 -17.60 -1.75
C ALA A 303 -12.77 -18.64 -0.62
N ARG A 304 -11.58 -19.15 -0.27
CA ARG A 304 -11.39 -20.09 0.84
C ARG A 304 -11.51 -19.43 2.20
N ILE A 305 -11.06 -18.19 2.39
CA ILE A 305 -11.35 -17.41 3.61
C ILE A 305 -12.86 -17.25 3.80
N ILE A 306 -13.59 -16.91 2.73
CA ILE A 306 -15.04 -16.75 2.76
C ILE A 306 -15.73 -18.08 3.12
N ALA A 307 -15.30 -19.19 2.51
CA ALA A 307 -15.80 -20.52 2.84
C ALA A 307 -15.52 -20.89 4.31
N TRP A 308 -14.34 -20.54 4.82
CA TRP A 308 -14.00 -20.71 6.23
C TRP A 308 -14.94 -19.88 7.12
N CYS A 309 -15.23 -18.62 6.78
CA CYS A 309 -16.18 -17.78 7.53
C CYS A 309 -17.57 -18.42 7.54
N LYS A 310 -18.05 -18.91 6.39
CA LYS A 310 -19.35 -19.59 6.31
C LYS A 310 -19.43 -20.79 7.25
N THR A 311 -18.37 -21.60 7.32
CA THR A 311 -18.32 -22.79 8.16
C THR A 311 -18.16 -22.47 9.64
N ASN A 312 -17.30 -21.52 10.00
CA ASN A 312 -16.86 -21.30 11.40
C ASN A 312 -17.57 -20.12 12.08
N ARG A 313 -18.04 -19.13 11.31
CA ARG A 313 -18.74 -17.94 11.80
C ARG A 313 -20.23 -17.97 11.47
N GLY A 314 -20.63 -18.67 10.41
CA GLY A 314 -22.03 -18.84 10.01
C GLY A 314 -22.58 -17.65 9.23
N THR A 315 -23.87 -17.37 9.39
CA THR A 315 -24.57 -16.26 8.74
C THR A 315 -25.01 -15.19 9.74
N ARG A 316 -25.11 -13.96 9.27
CA ARG A 316 -25.74 -12.84 9.99
C ARG A 316 -27.26 -12.95 9.91
N ALA A 317 -27.95 -12.09 10.67
CA ALA A 317 -29.41 -12.06 10.74
C ALA A 317 -30.08 -11.77 9.39
N ASP A 318 -29.40 -11.05 8.49
CA ASP A 318 -29.84 -10.75 7.13
C ASP A 318 -29.57 -11.90 6.12
N GLY A 319 -29.03 -13.03 6.58
CA GLY A 319 -28.68 -14.18 5.76
C GLY A 319 -27.33 -14.08 5.04
N SER A 320 -26.63 -12.95 5.13
CA SER A 320 -25.27 -12.82 4.59
C SER A 320 -24.26 -13.66 5.38
N VAL A 321 -23.15 -14.04 4.76
CA VAL A 321 -22.05 -14.71 5.48
C VAL A 321 -21.45 -13.75 6.51
N ASP A 322 -21.20 -14.23 7.72
CA ASP A 322 -20.52 -13.45 8.76
C ASP A 322 -19.00 -13.43 8.49
N LEU A 323 -18.60 -12.56 7.54
CA LEU A 323 -17.21 -12.37 7.15
C LEU A 323 -16.38 -11.71 8.25
N CYS A 324 -15.09 -12.06 8.32
CA CYS A 324 -14.11 -11.50 9.26
C CYS A 324 -13.24 -10.39 8.63
N PHE A 325 -13.74 -9.69 7.62
CA PHE A 325 -13.10 -8.54 6.97
C PHE A 325 -14.15 -7.75 6.19
N ASP A 326 -13.85 -6.50 5.86
CA ASP A 326 -14.74 -5.60 5.12
C ASP A 326 -14.21 -5.22 3.73
N VAL A 327 -12.91 -5.42 3.47
CA VAL A 327 -12.26 -5.06 2.20
C VAL A 327 -11.34 -6.19 1.76
N VAL A 328 -11.48 -6.62 0.50
CA VAL A 328 -10.57 -7.56 -0.16
C VAL A 328 -9.34 -6.81 -0.65
N ASN A 329 -8.16 -7.40 -0.50
CA ASN A 329 -6.91 -6.71 -0.80
C ASN A 329 -5.85 -7.64 -1.40
N TYR A 330 -5.05 -7.14 -2.34
CA TYR A 330 -3.92 -7.84 -2.94
C TYR A 330 -2.83 -6.86 -3.40
N HIS A 331 -1.62 -7.36 -3.63
CA HIS A 331 -0.48 -6.59 -4.12
C HIS A 331 -0.08 -7.05 -5.51
N TYR A 332 -0.08 -6.15 -6.49
CA TYR A 332 0.32 -6.52 -7.85
C TYR A 332 1.21 -5.47 -8.48
N TYR A 333 2.39 -5.94 -8.87
CA TYR A 333 3.43 -5.16 -9.54
C TYR A 333 3.57 -5.66 -10.98
N SER A 334 3.20 -4.81 -11.94
CA SER A 334 3.20 -5.17 -13.36
C SER A 334 4.63 -5.41 -13.87
N ASN A 335 4.90 -6.65 -14.28
CA ASN A 335 6.17 -7.07 -14.86
C ASN A 335 5.94 -8.25 -15.82
N ASN A 336 7.01 -8.74 -16.46
CA ASN A 336 6.92 -9.88 -17.39
C ASN A 336 6.99 -11.26 -16.71
N GLY A 337 7.07 -11.30 -15.37
CA GLY A 337 6.97 -12.51 -14.58
C GLY A 337 5.52 -13.02 -14.49
N SER A 338 5.26 -13.91 -13.54
CA SER A 338 3.91 -14.31 -13.16
C SER A 338 3.93 -14.54 -11.66
N VAL A 339 3.16 -13.74 -10.92
CA VAL A 339 3.11 -13.84 -9.46
C VAL A 339 2.35 -15.09 -9.01
N ILE A 340 1.33 -15.50 -9.78
CA ILE A 340 0.50 -16.68 -9.52
C ILE A 340 1.30 -17.98 -9.67
N THR A 341 2.16 -18.06 -10.68
CA THR A 341 3.00 -19.25 -10.91
C THR A 341 4.44 -19.06 -10.42
N HIS A 342 4.70 -17.97 -9.70
CA HIS A 342 6.03 -17.55 -9.21
C HIS A 342 7.11 -17.56 -10.31
N ARG A 343 6.75 -17.27 -11.57
CA ARG A 343 7.71 -17.12 -12.66
C ARG A 343 8.48 -15.81 -12.44
N THR A 344 9.79 -15.92 -12.33
CA THR A 344 10.69 -14.79 -12.12
C THR A 344 10.50 -13.72 -13.18
N ALA A 345 10.40 -12.47 -12.74
CA ALA A 345 10.40 -11.30 -13.60
C ALA A 345 11.83 -10.88 -13.97
N SER A 346 11.99 -10.21 -15.11
CA SER A 346 13.27 -9.60 -15.53
C SER A 346 13.13 -8.11 -15.86
N THR A 347 11.91 -7.62 -16.06
CA THR A 347 11.62 -6.19 -16.27
C THR A 347 10.17 -5.87 -15.93
N GLY A 348 9.94 -4.63 -15.47
CA GLY A 348 8.60 -4.06 -15.43
C GLY A 348 8.04 -3.92 -16.85
N VAL A 349 6.71 -3.92 -16.95
CA VAL A 349 5.97 -3.70 -18.20
C VAL A 349 4.84 -2.72 -17.97
N ALA A 350 4.37 -2.06 -19.04
CA ALA A 350 3.17 -1.24 -19.01
C ALA A 350 1.99 -2.06 -18.46
N PRO A 351 1.12 -1.47 -17.62
CA PRO A 351 0.14 -2.22 -16.87
C PRO A 351 -0.86 -2.97 -17.77
N GLU A 352 -1.20 -2.41 -18.95
CA GLU A 352 -2.08 -3.04 -19.94
C GLU A 352 -1.46 -4.26 -20.65
N LEU A 353 -0.13 -4.46 -20.54
CA LEU A 353 0.59 -5.62 -21.09
C LEU A 353 0.88 -6.68 -20.03
N SER A 354 0.43 -6.46 -18.79
CA SER A 354 0.55 -7.39 -17.67
C SER A 354 -0.78 -8.09 -17.39
N ASP A 355 -0.80 -8.97 -16.40
CA ASP A 355 -2.02 -9.64 -15.93
C ASP A 355 -2.89 -8.74 -15.02
N ALA A 356 -2.51 -7.48 -14.76
CA ALA A 356 -3.20 -6.58 -13.82
C ALA A 356 -4.71 -6.52 -14.04
N GLY A 357 -5.16 -6.35 -15.29
CA GLY A 357 -6.59 -6.26 -15.63
C GLY A 357 -7.33 -7.58 -15.36
N THR A 358 -6.77 -8.69 -15.82
CA THR A 358 -7.34 -10.04 -15.62
C THR A 358 -7.41 -10.41 -14.13
N ILE A 359 -6.37 -10.07 -13.36
CA ILE A 359 -6.33 -10.29 -11.91
C ILE A 359 -7.40 -9.43 -11.24
N ALA A 360 -7.48 -8.13 -11.55
CA ALA A 360 -8.51 -7.25 -11.01
C ALA A 360 -9.94 -7.77 -11.27
N ASP A 361 -10.22 -8.22 -12.49
CA ASP A 361 -11.52 -8.82 -12.85
C ASP A 361 -11.80 -10.08 -12.03
N SER A 362 -10.78 -10.89 -11.76
CA SER A 362 -10.94 -12.13 -10.98
C SER A 362 -11.27 -11.87 -9.50
N PHE A 363 -10.62 -10.88 -8.87
CA PHE A 363 -10.91 -10.49 -7.49
C PHE A 363 -12.26 -9.80 -7.37
N THR A 364 -12.58 -8.88 -8.28
CA THR A 364 -13.87 -8.18 -8.26
C THR A 364 -15.02 -9.14 -8.49
N LYS A 365 -14.85 -10.18 -9.32
CA LYS A 365 -15.84 -11.25 -9.47
C LYS A 365 -16.13 -11.99 -8.15
N VAL A 366 -15.10 -12.33 -7.38
CA VAL A 366 -15.29 -12.97 -6.05
C VAL A 366 -15.96 -12.00 -5.08
N ALA A 367 -15.47 -10.76 -5.00
CA ALA A 367 -15.94 -9.75 -4.06
C ALA A 367 -17.38 -9.28 -4.35
N TYR A 368 -17.78 -9.23 -5.62
CA TYR A 368 -19.11 -8.78 -6.04
C TYR A 368 -20.24 -9.62 -5.44
N GLN A 369 -20.03 -10.94 -5.27
CA GLN A 369 -21.00 -11.84 -4.66
C GLN A 369 -21.32 -11.49 -3.19
N TYR A 370 -20.44 -10.72 -2.55
CA TYR A 370 -20.51 -10.34 -1.13
C TYR A 370 -20.57 -8.82 -0.94
N HIS A 371 -20.75 -8.05 -2.01
CA HIS A 371 -20.78 -6.59 -2.00
C HIS A 371 -19.54 -5.93 -1.36
N LEU A 372 -18.38 -6.56 -1.51
CA LEU A 372 -17.13 -6.07 -0.93
C LEU A 372 -16.35 -5.20 -1.92
N PRO A 373 -15.71 -4.10 -1.48
CA PRO A 373 -14.72 -3.42 -2.28
C PRO A 373 -13.43 -4.25 -2.38
N VAL A 374 -12.73 -4.09 -3.50
CA VAL A 374 -11.39 -4.66 -3.74
C VAL A 374 -10.37 -3.54 -3.83
N TRP A 375 -9.30 -3.62 -3.07
CA TRP A 375 -8.19 -2.67 -3.05
C TRP A 375 -6.91 -3.31 -3.56
N VAL A 376 -6.00 -2.45 -4.06
CA VAL A 376 -4.62 -2.80 -4.36
C VAL A 376 -3.73 -1.92 -3.51
N THR A 377 -3.22 -2.43 -2.39
CA THR A 377 -2.45 -1.63 -1.44
C THR A 377 -0.97 -1.51 -1.75
N GLU A 378 -0.50 -2.25 -2.75
CA GLU A 378 0.83 -2.09 -3.30
C GLU A 378 0.85 -2.34 -4.81
N ALA A 379 1.40 -1.36 -5.53
CA ALA A 379 1.77 -1.42 -6.93
C ALA A 379 2.91 -0.41 -7.16
N GLY A 380 3.69 -0.56 -8.23
CA GLY A 380 4.75 0.40 -8.51
C GLY A 380 5.82 -0.11 -9.46
N TYR A 381 6.81 0.74 -9.67
CA TYR A 381 7.94 0.47 -10.55
C TYR A 381 9.20 1.14 -10.00
N ASP A 382 10.32 0.44 -10.10
CA ASP A 382 11.62 1.03 -9.85
C ASP A 382 12.07 1.92 -11.01
N ILE A 383 13.02 2.83 -10.78
CA ILE A 383 13.69 3.58 -11.84
C ILE A 383 15.10 3.06 -12.14
N ASN A 384 15.69 2.28 -11.24
CA ASN A 384 17.00 1.68 -11.46
C ASN A 384 16.94 0.59 -12.54
N GLN A 385 17.75 0.72 -13.58
CA GLN A 385 17.73 -0.20 -14.73
C GLN A 385 18.29 -1.61 -14.42
N GLY A 386 18.94 -1.79 -13.27
CA GLY A 386 19.31 -3.11 -12.76
C GLY A 386 18.17 -3.86 -12.08
N SER A 387 17.08 -3.19 -11.69
CA SER A 387 15.92 -3.84 -11.07
C SER A 387 15.11 -4.62 -12.11
N TYR A 388 14.56 -5.76 -11.71
CA TYR A 388 13.57 -6.49 -12.52
C TYR A 388 12.16 -5.89 -12.44
N GLN A 389 11.91 -4.93 -11.53
CA GLN A 389 10.65 -4.18 -11.44
C GLN A 389 10.76 -2.78 -12.08
N LYS A 390 11.80 -2.54 -12.88
CA LYS A 390 12.08 -1.23 -13.49
C LYS A 390 11.03 -0.75 -14.49
N ALA A 391 10.77 0.54 -14.49
CA ALA A 391 10.30 1.27 -15.66
C ALA A 391 11.46 1.46 -16.65
N ILE A 392 11.22 1.18 -17.93
CA ILE A 392 12.25 1.29 -18.98
C ILE A 392 12.16 2.64 -19.70
N PRO A 393 13.26 3.22 -20.20
CA PRO A 393 13.20 4.32 -21.15
C PRO A 393 12.43 3.90 -22.43
N ILE A 394 11.60 4.80 -22.97
CA ILE A 394 10.81 4.56 -24.19
C ILE A 394 10.98 5.74 -25.14
N GLY A 395 11.59 5.50 -26.30
CA GLY A 395 11.93 6.57 -27.24
C GLY A 395 12.81 7.63 -26.58
N THR A 396 12.31 8.87 -26.50
CA THR A 396 13.01 9.98 -25.82
C THR A 396 12.67 10.13 -24.33
N LYS A 397 11.73 9.32 -23.81
CA LYS A 397 11.34 9.34 -22.40
C LYS A 397 12.38 8.63 -21.55
N SER A 398 12.78 9.27 -20.45
CA SER A 398 13.60 8.63 -19.42
C SER A 398 12.76 7.64 -18.61
N ALA A 399 13.42 6.77 -17.84
CA ALA A 399 12.75 5.84 -16.92
C ALA A 399 11.81 6.56 -15.91
N LEU A 400 12.16 7.77 -15.47
CA LEU A 400 11.31 8.60 -14.60
C LEU A 400 9.99 9.01 -15.26
N ILE A 401 10.03 9.34 -16.55
CA ILE A 401 8.82 9.70 -17.31
C ILE A 401 7.99 8.44 -17.59
N THR A 402 8.63 7.33 -17.95
CA THR A 402 7.94 6.05 -18.11
C THR A 402 7.28 5.59 -16.81
N GLN A 403 7.95 5.74 -15.66
CA GLN A 403 7.37 5.45 -14.35
C GLN A 403 6.09 6.29 -14.14
N ALA A 404 6.14 7.59 -14.46
CA ALA A 404 4.97 8.46 -14.34
C ALA A 404 3.80 8.05 -15.25
N ASP A 405 4.08 7.72 -16.51
CA ASP A 405 3.08 7.21 -17.45
C ASP A 405 2.45 5.92 -16.93
N TRP A 406 3.26 4.96 -16.50
CA TRP A 406 2.79 3.65 -16.06
C TRP A 406 2.05 3.70 -14.72
N ILE A 407 2.44 4.56 -13.78
CA ILE A 407 1.71 4.78 -12.52
C ILE A 407 0.32 5.38 -12.79
N LEU A 408 0.24 6.40 -13.65
CA LEU A 408 -1.05 7.00 -14.03
C LEU A 408 -1.92 6.00 -14.80
N ARG A 409 -1.33 5.23 -15.73
CA ARG A 409 -2.03 4.17 -16.46
C ARG A 409 -2.50 3.02 -15.57
N THR A 410 -1.73 2.67 -14.53
CA THR A 410 -2.12 1.67 -13.52
C THR A 410 -3.39 2.11 -12.80
N SER A 411 -3.47 3.39 -12.42
CA SER A 411 -4.65 3.98 -11.78
C SER A 411 -5.88 3.91 -12.70
N LEU A 412 -5.73 4.29 -13.96
CA LEU A 412 -6.81 4.29 -14.96
C LEU A 412 -7.27 2.87 -15.29
N LEU A 413 -6.35 1.91 -15.42
CA LEU A 413 -6.64 0.50 -15.62
C LEU A 413 -7.44 -0.05 -14.45
N TYR A 414 -6.96 0.10 -13.21
CA TYR A 414 -7.66 -0.46 -12.05
C TYR A 414 -9.06 0.14 -11.85
N MET A 415 -9.23 1.43 -12.14
CA MET A 415 -10.55 2.06 -12.12
C MET A 415 -11.51 1.47 -13.17
N ARG A 416 -11.00 1.14 -14.37
CA ARG A 416 -11.77 0.43 -15.42
C ARG A 416 -12.19 -0.96 -14.98
N HIS A 417 -11.34 -1.63 -14.21
CA HIS A 417 -11.57 -2.96 -13.65
C HIS A 417 -12.20 -2.92 -12.24
N HIS A 418 -12.91 -1.85 -11.91
CA HIS A 418 -13.73 -1.73 -10.69
C HIS A 418 -13.00 -1.89 -9.34
N ILE A 419 -11.68 -1.68 -9.31
CA ILE A 419 -10.93 -1.54 -8.07
C ILE A 419 -11.34 -0.26 -7.35
N ALA A 420 -11.49 -0.33 -6.03
CA ALA A 420 -12.02 0.75 -5.20
C ALA A 420 -10.94 1.67 -4.62
N SER A 421 -9.70 1.20 -4.49
CA SER A 421 -8.55 2.00 -4.04
C SER A 421 -7.22 1.41 -4.54
N VAL A 422 -6.25 2.26 -4.86
CA VAL A 422 -4.89 1.87 -5.23
C VAL A 422 -3.88 2.67 -4.41
N TYR A 423 -2.84 2.01 -3.90
CA TYR A 423 -1.74 2.63 -3.18
C TYR A 423 -0.40 2.24 -3.83
N PHE A 424 0.43 3.23 -4.10
CA PHE A 424 1.73 2.99 -4.72
C PHE A 424 2.81 2.76 -3.67
N TYR A 425 3.69 1.81 -3.91
CA TYR A 425 4.93 1.64 -3.15
C TYR A 425 6.01 2.46 -3.85
N GLN A 426 6.50 3.58 -3.30
CA GLN A 426 6.13 4.25 -2.04
C GLN A 426 6.52 5.75 -2.11
N LEU A 427 6.43 6.52 -1.02
CA LEU A 427 6.75 7.96 -1.08
C LEU A 427 8.20 8.24 -1.48
N PHE A 428 9.17 7.65 -0.78
CA PHE A 428 10.61 7.79 -1.06
C PHE A 428 11.26 6.45 -1.37
N ASP A 429 12.36 6.45 -2.11
CA ASP A 429 13.15 5.25 -2.38
C ASP A 429 13.54 4.52 -1.09
N ALA A 430 13.35 3.20 -1.04
CA ALA A 430 13.79 2.38 0.10
C ALA A 430 15.33 2.33 0.20
N ASN A 431 16.00 2.29 -0.95
CA ASN A 431 17.46 2.32 -1.05
C ASN A 431 17.87 3.03 -2.36
N PRO A 432 18.01 4.38 -2.33
CA PRO A 432 18.32 5.18 -3.50
C PRO A 432 19.53 4.65 -4.28
N GLY A 433 19.38 4.47 -5.59
CA GLY A 433 20.46 4.01 -6.47
C GLY A 433 20.79 2.51 -6.40
N TYR A 434 20.15 1.74 -5.51
CA TYR A 434 20.34 0.28 -5.47
C TYR A 434 19.51 -0.43 -6.53
N ALA A 435 20.04 -1.51 -7.10
CA ALA A 435 19.42 -2.28 -8.18
C ALA A 435 18.44 -3.36 -7.69
N GLY A 436 18.31 -3.53 -6.37
CA GLY A 436 17.35 -4.45 -5.78
C GLY A 436 15.91 -4.09 -6.12
N GLN A 437 15.03 -5.08 -6.08
CA GLN A 437 13.60 -4.87 -6.25
C GLN A 437 13.08 -3.84 -5.23
N TYR A 438 12.19 -2.97 -5.69
CA TYR A 438 11.50 -1.93 -4.93
C TYR A 438 12.40 -0.85 -4.30
N SER A 439 13.69 -0.89 -4.59
CA SER A 439 14.68 -0.02 -3.96
C SER A 439 14.57 1.42 -4.43
N THR A 440 14.08 1.62 -5.65
CA THR A 440 13.97 2.94 -6.31
C THR A 440 12.56 3.23 -6.80
N SER A 441 11.55 2.75 -6.08
CA SER A 441 10.13 2.91 -6.42
C SER A 441 9.50 4.20 -5.86
N GLY A 442 10.29 5.08 -5.24
CA GLY A 442 9.83 6.35 -4.67
C GLY A 442 9.15 7.26 -5.70
N LEU A 443 8.13 8.00 -5.27
CA LEU A 443 7.45 9.02 -6.09
C LEU A 443 7.85 10.46 -5.73
N ALA A 444 8.76 10.62 -4.77
CA ALA A 444 9.38 11.87 -4.38
C ALA A 444 10.86 11.66 -4.02
N GLU A 445 11.63 12.75 -4.04
CA GLU A 445 13.03 12.77 -3.62
C GLU A 445 13.44 14.20 -3.23
N ASN A 446 14.32 14.34 -2.23
CA ASN A 446 14.92 15.63 -1.85
C ASN A 446 13.91 16.77 -1.62
N GLY A 447 12.76 16.46 -1.01
CA GLY A 447 11.69 17.44 -0.77
C GLY A 447 10.94 17.89 -2.03
N GLN A 448 11.10 17.18 -3.16
CA GLN A 448 10.45 17.47 -4.45
C GLN A 448 9.67 16.26 -4.95
N ARG A 449 8.62 16.54 -5.73
CA ARG A 449 7.85 15.50 -6.43
C ARG A 449 8.68 14.95 -7.59
N ARG A 450 8.63 13.64 -7.81
CA ARG A 450 9.01 13.05 -9.10
C ARG A 450 7.86 13.24 -10.11
N PRO A 451 8.12 13.07 -11.43
CA PRO A 451 7.09 13.18 -12.46
C PRO A 451 5.79 12.41 -12.17
N ALA A 452 5.88 11.23 -11.54
CA ALA A 452 4.70 10.45 -11.15
C ALA A 452 3.79 11.18 -10.15
N ALA A 453 4.36 11.79 -9.12
CA ALA A 453 3.59 12.58 -8.14
C ALA A 453 3.04 13.88 -8.75
N ASP A 454 3.74 14.51 -9.70
CA ASP A 454 3.19 15.62 -10.48
C ASP A 454 1.94 15.18 -11.26
N TYR A 455 2.01 14.04 -11.95
CA TYR A 455 0.91 13.53 -12.77
C TYR A 455 -0.30 13.16 -11.92
N ILE A 456 -0.07 12.57 -10.74
CA ILE A 456 -1.11 12.27 -9.76
C ILE A 456 -1.79 13.57 -9.25
N LEU A 457 -1.00 14.55 -8.80
CA LEU A 457 -1.51 15.84 -8.31
C LEU A 457 -2.37 16.54 -9.38
N GLN A 458 -1.85 16.60 -10.61
CA GLN A 458 -2.51 17.23 -11.74
C GLN A 458 -3.82 16.54 -12.13
N THR A 459 -3.80 15.21 -12.17
CA THR A 459 -4.99 14.41 -12.52
C THR A 459 -6.05 14.52 -11.42
N THR A 460 -5.63 14.51 -10.15
CA THR A 460 -6.52 14.71 -9.00
C THR A 460 -7.20 16.07 -9.06
N LYS A 461 -6.45 17.15 -9.34
CA LYS A 461 -7.00 18.51 -9.48
C LYS A 461 -7.96 18.62 -10.67
N LEU A 462 -7.63 18.03 -11.81
CA LEU A 462 -8.45 18.11 -13.02
C LEU A 462 -9.75 17.31 -12.88
N MET A 463 -9.65 16.06 -12.43
CA MET A 463 -10.75 15.10 -12.52
C MET A 463 -10.81 14.07 -11.40
N GLY A 464 -10.22 14.33 -10.23
CA GLY A 464 -10.21 13.37 -9.11
C GLY A 464 -11.60 12.97 -8.59
N THR A 465 -12.64 13.77 -8.84
CA THR A 465 -14.04 13.47 -8.48
C THR A 465 -14.81 12.72 -9.56
N TYR A 466 -14.23 12.51 -10.74
CA TYR A 466 -14.89 11.84 -11.84
C TYR A 466 -14.90 10.32 -11.61
N THR A 467 -15.91 9.68 -12.18
CA THR A 467 -16.12 8.23 -12.13
C THR A 467 -16.01 7.64 -13.53
N TYR A 468 -15.54 6.39 -13.64
CA TYR A 468 -15.45 5.68 -14.91
C TYR A 468 -16.85 5.27 -15.38
N VAL A 469 -17.13 5.50 -16.66
CA VAL A 469 -18.41 5.17 -17.30
C VAL A 469 -18.24 3.97 -18.24
N LYS A 470 -17.38 4.10 -19.25
CA LYS A 470 -17.17 3.08 -20.29
C LYS A 470 -15.92 3.35 -21.12
N THR A 471 -15.43 2.32 -21.79
CA THR A 471 -14.41 2.41 -22.83
C THR A 471 -15.09 2.45 -24.20
N ILE A 472 -14.78 3.47 -25.00
CA ILE A 472 -15.39 3.69 -26.33
C ILE A 472 -14.46 3.31 -27.50
N SER A 473 -13.17 3.11 -27.21
CA SER A 473 -12.19 2.56 -28.15
C SER A 473 -11.09 1.85 -27.37
N THR A 474 -10.55 0.77 -27.90
CA THR A 474 -9.48 -0.03 -27.27
C THR A 474 -8.11 0.21 -27.88
N ASN A 475 -8.01 0.79 -29.08
CA ASN A 475 -6.73 1.16 -29.70
C ASN A 475 -6.84 2.36 -30.67
N PRO A 476 -6.43 3.58 -30.28
CA PRO A 476 -5.99 3.92 -28.93
C PRO A 476 -7.12 3.71 -27.92
N LEU A 477 -6.73 3.49 -26.67
CA LEU A 477 -7.66 3.33 -25.56
C LEU A 477 -8.31 4.68 -25.28
N VAL A 478 -9.64 4.71 -25.26
CA VAL A 478 -10.43 5.90 -24.97
C VAL A 478 -11.51 5.58 -23.96
N ASP A 479 -11.33 6.10 -22.76
CA ASP A 479 -12.27 5.96 -21.66
C ASP A 479 -13.07 7.23 -21.46
N GLN A 480 -14.36 7.07 -21.14
CA GLN A 480 -15.26 8.13 -20.76
C GLN A 480 -15.45 8.13 -19.23
N TYR A 481 -15.34 9.32 -18.64
CA TYR A 481 -15.54 9.59 -17.23
C TYR A 481 -16.58 10.68 -17.03
N GLN A 482 -17.26 10.67 -15.88
CA GLN A 482 -18.33 11.62 -15.59
C GLN A 482 -18.27 12.18 -14.16
N ASN A 483 -18.56 13.47 -14.03
CA ASN A 483 -18.88 14.13 -12.76
C ASN A 483 -20.11 15.03 -12.96
N GLY A 484 -21.26 14.56 -12.48
CA GLY A 484 -22.55 15.19 -12.77
C GLY A 484 -22.80 15.24 -14.27
N LYS A 485 -22.92 16.44 -14.84
CA LYS A 485 -23.10 16.63 -16.30
C LYS A 485 -21.78 16.78 -17.07
N LYS A 486 -20.64 16.92 -16.38
CA LYS A 486 -19.33 17.08 -17.02
C LYS A 486 -18.82 15.73 -17.48
N THR A 487 -18.32 15.67 -18.71
CA THR A 487 -17.74 14.47 -19.30
C THR A 487 -16.26 14.73 -19.62
N MET A 488 -15.41 13.82 -19.20
CA MET A 488 -13.97 13.82 -19.49
C MET A 488 -13.64 12.55 -20.27
N TYR A 489 -12.86 12.66 -21.33
CA TYR A 489 -12.30 11.54 -22.07
C TYR A 489 -10.82 11.42 -21.77
N VAL A 490 -10.35 10.22 -21.46
CA VAL A 490 -8.92 9.94 -21.29
C VAL A 490 -8.47 9.03 -22.42
N LEU A 491 -7.45 9.48 -23.15
CA LEU A 491 -6.92 8.78 -24.31
C LEU A 491 -5.48 8.38 -24.04
N THR A 492 -5.14 7.13 -24.32
CA THR A 492 -3.76 6.63 -24.25
C THR A 492 -3.53 5.52 -25.26
N VAL A 493 -2.29 5.37 -25.70
CA VAL A 493 -1.83 4.19 -26.43
C VAL A 493 -1.40 3.13 -25.41
N PRO A 494 -2.09 1.98 -25.32
CA PRO A 494 -1.87 0.99 -24.27
C PRO A 494 -0.69 0.04 -24.60
N ASP A 495 0.48 0.59 -24.94
CA ASP A 495 1.72 -0.17 -25.18
C ASP A 495 2.93 0.46 -24.48
N GLN A 496 4.13 0.02 -24.87
CA GLN A 496 5.41 0.45 -24.27
C GLN A 496 6.54 0.57 -25.31
N VAL A 497 6.20 0.87 -26.57
CA VAL A 497 7.13 0.92 -27.71
C VAL A 497 7.28 2.32 -28.32
N GLY A 498 6.70 3.34 -27.70
CA GLY A 498 6.75 4.74 -28.12
C GLY A 498 5.81 5.05 -29.29
N ARG A 499 4.73 4.28 -29.45
CA ARG A 499 3.80 4.45 -30.56
C ARG A 499 2.93 5.69 -30.40
N THR A 500 2.55 6.27 -31.53
CA THR A 500 1.47 7.27 -31.62
C THR A 500 0.31 6.74 -32.47
N ALA A 501 -0.89 7.27 -32.24
CA ALA A 501 -2.08 6.92 -33.00
C ALA A 501 -2.92 8.17 -33.29
N ALA A 502 -3.37 8.34 -34.54
CA ALA A 502 -4.36 9.36 -34.85
C ALA A 502 -5.74 8.90 -34.38
N TYR A 503 -6.51 9.80 -33.76
CA TYR A 503 -7.88 9.52 -33.33
C TYR A 503 -8.78 10.75 -33.51
N THR A 504 -9.99 10.51 -33.98
CA THR A 504 -11.04 11.53 -34.08
C THR A 504 -12.04 11.30 -32.96
N LEU A 505 -11.99 12.16 -31.93
CA LEU A 505 -12.92 12.10 -30.81
C LEU A 505 -14.18 12.91 -31.14
N ASP A 506 -15.35 12.28 -31.00
CA ASP A 506 -16.66 12.94 -31.12
C ASP A 506 -17.11 13.41 -29.73
N LEU A 507 -17.23 14.74 -29.58
CA LEU A 507 -17.68 15.39 -28.35
C LEU A 507 -19.18 15.78 -28.40
N GLY A 508 -19.85 15.49 -29.51
CA GLY A 508 -21.23 15.88 -29.77
C GLY A 508 -21.35 17.08 -30.70
N LYS A 509 -22.34 17.05 -31.61
CA LYS A 509 -22.49 17.99 -32.74
C LYS A 509 -22.55 19.47 -32.36
N THR A 510 -22.95 19.79 -31.13
CA THR A 510 -23.10 21.17 -30.64
C THR A 510 -21.85 21.71 -29.96
N THR A 511 -20.83 20.87 -29.73
CA THR A 511 -19.56 21.31 -29.15
C THR A 511 -18.79 22.11 -30.19
N LEU A 512 -18.39 23.35 -29.85
CA LEU A 512 -17.61 24.21 -30.74
C LEU A 512 -16.12 24.06 -30.51
N THR A 513 -15.70 23.89 -29.26
CA THR A 513 -14.29 23.78 -28.88
C THR A 513 -14.05 22.59 -27.95
N ALA A 514 -12.81 22.09 -27.96
CA ALA A 514 -12.32 21.02 -27.09
C ALA A 514 -11.16 21.55 -26.25
N ASN A 515 -11.22 21.37 -24.94
CA ASN A 515 -10.06 21.55 -24.07
C ASN A 515 -9.27 20.26 -24.02
N ILE A 516 -7.97 20.33 -24.30
CA ILE A 516 -7.03 19.23 -24.26
C ILE A 516 -6.00 19.52 -23.17
N TYR A 517 -5.92 18.64 -22.19
CA TYR A 517 -4.97 18.71 -21.08
C TYR A 517 -3.91 17.63 -21.22
N ASN A 518 -2.65 18.02 -21.06
CA ASN A 518 -1.51 17.11 -21.06
C ASN A 518 -0.70 17.26 -19.76
N PRO A 519 -0.32 16.16 -19.10
CA PRO A 519 0.55 16.20 -17.94
C PRO A 519 1.84 16.98 -18.19
N LYS A 520 2.32 17.72 -17.18
CA LYS A 520 3.53 18.56 -17.27
C LYS A 520 4.42 18.37 -16.05
N VAL A 521 5.64 17.88 -16.23
CA VAL A 521 6.60 17.70 -15.13
C VAL A 521 6.94 19.05 -14.46
N GLY A 522 7.09 19.03 -13.13
CA GLY A 522 7.44 20.18 -12.31
C GLY A 522 6.33 21.20 -12.16
N ALA A 523 5.08 20.84 -12.48
CA ALA A 523 3.94 21.75 -12.44
C ALA A 523 2.81 21.23 -11.56
N ASP A 524 2.01 22.17 -11.07
CA ASP A 524 0.85 21.91 -10.23
C ASP A 524 -0.44 21.64 -11.01
N ALA A 525 -0.44 21.93 -12.32
CA ALA A 525 -1.56 21.77 -13.23
C ALA A 525 -1.06 21.29 -14.60
N MET A 526 -1.93 20.56 -15.32
CA MET A 526 -1.68 20.14 -16.70
C MET A 526 -1.58 21.35 -17.64
N THR A 527 -0.86 21.17 -18.75
CA THR A 527 -0.92 22.16 -19.85
C THR A 527 -2.26 22.04 -20.54
N LYS A 528 -3.03 23.14 -20.59
CA LYS A 528 -4.30 23.24 -21.30
C LYS A 528 -4.11 23.88 -22.67
N THR A 529 -4.66 23.25 -23.70
CA THR A 529 -4.82 23.85 -25.05
C THR A 529 -6.27 23.74 -25.47
N THR A 530 -6.77 24.71 -26.24
CA THR A 530 -8.14 24.70 -26.76
C THR A 530 -8.10 24.59 -28.28
N LYS A 531 -8.86 23.65 -28.84
CA LYS A 531 -8.98 23.46 -30.31
C LYS A 531 -10.43 23.64 -30.75
N VAL A 532 -10.62 24.26 -31.91
CA VAL A 532 -11.92 24.28 -32.59
C VAL A 532 -12.24 22.87 -33.07
N THR A 533 -13.48 22.45 -32.89
CA THR A 533 -13.97 21.17 -33.41
C THR A 533 -14.61 21.36 -34.78
N LEU A 534 -14.62 20.30 -35.59
CA LEU A 534 -15.35 20.25 -36.85
C LEU A 534 -16.60 19.40 -36.66
N ALA A 535 -17.77 20.04 -36.60
CA ALA A 535 -19.05 19.40 -36.31
C ALA A 535 -19.03 18.53 -35.03
N GLY A 536 -18.41 19.04 -33.96
CA GLY A 536 -18.28 18.34 -32.68
C GLY A 536 -17.10 17.38 -32.59
N LYS A 537 -16.31 17.21 -33.67
CA LYS A 537 -15.19 16.27 -33.72
C LYS A 537 -13.83 16.98 -33.61
N VAL A 538 -12.92 16.41 -32.83
CA VAL A 538 -11.54 16.89 -32.70
C VAL A 538 -10.55 15.79 -33.09
N ASN A 539 -9.60 16.14 -33.95
CA ASN A 539 -8.49 15.25 -34.33
C ASN A 539 -7.32 15.44 -33.37
N VAL A 540 -6.82 14.33 -32.83
CA VAL A 540 -5.69 14.30 -31.91
C VAL A 540 -4.71 13.18 -32.27
N THR A 541 -3.45 13.39 -31.89
CA THR A 541 -2.41 12.36 -31.91
C THR A 541 -2.24 11.85 -30.50
N VAL A 542 -2.70 10.63 -30.24
CA VAL A 542 -2.61 9.96 -28.95
C VAL A 542 -1.24 9.30 -28.82
N THR A 543 -0.67 9.35 -27.61
CA THR A 543 0.61 8.70 -27.26
C THR A 543 0.40 7.78 -26.05
N GLU A 544 1.46 7.12 -25.59
CA GLU A 544 1.44 6.34 -24.34
C GLU A 544 1.29 7.21 -23.07
N THR A 545 1.56 8.51 -23.14
CA THR A 545 1.25 9.44 -22.03
C THR A 545 -0.23 9.79 -22.10
N PRO A 546 -1.02 9.55 -21.04
CA PRO A 546 -2.43 9.86 -21.04
C PRO A 546 -2.70 11.35 -21.32
N MET A 547 -3.66 11.61 -22.21
CA MET A 547 -4.19 12.95 -22.47
C MET A 547 -5.68 13.01 -22.11
N PHE A 548 -6.13 14.19 -21.70
CA PHE A 548 -7.47 14.38 -21.15
C PHE A 548 -8.22 15.41 -21.99
N ILE A 549 -9.43 15.09 -22.41
CA ILE A 549 -10.22 15.94 -23.32
C ILE A 549 -11.63 16.11 -22.78
N GLU A 550 -12.09 17.36 -22.72
CA GLU A 550 -13.49 17.68 -22.43
C GLU A 550 -14.04 18.67 -23.47
N SER A 551 -15.36 18.66 -23.64
CA SER A 551 -16.04 19.72 -24.38
C SER A 551 -15.84 21.07 -23.67
N ALA A 552 -15.56 22.11 -24.45
CA ALA A 552 -15.59 23.49 -24.01
C ALA A 552 -16.70 24.25 -24.76
N GLN A 553 -17.27 25.26 -24.09
CA GLN A 553 -18.23 26.16 -24.72
C GLN A 553 -17.52 27.13 -25.66
#